data_AF-A0AA50TEK0-F1
#
_entry.id   AF-A0AA50TEK0-F1
#
_cell.length_a   1.000
_cell.length_b   1.000
_cell.length_c   1.000
_cell.angle_alpha   90.00
_cell.angle_beta   90.00
_cell.angle_gamma   90.00
#
_symmetry.space_group_name_H-M   'P 1'
#
loop_
_entity.id
_entity.type
_entity.pdbx_description
1 polymer ?
#
loop_
_entity_poly.entity_id
_entity_poly.type
_entity_poly.pdbx_seq_one_letter_code
_entity_poly.pdbx_strand_id
1 'polypeptide(L)' 'DPCDDFYDFACGAFESNTRIPDDKTSVNTFSIITDQLQEQIRALLDEPITPTEPRPFVLAKTLYQACM' A
#
# COMPACT_ATOMS: atom_id res chain seq x y z
N ASP A 1 21.26 22.69 -7.43
CA ASP A 1 20.87 23.14 -8.78
C ASP A 1 20.34 21.91 -9.51
N PRO A 2 19.14 21.92 -10.14
CA PRO A 2 18.64 20.78 -10.90
C PRO A 2 19.57 20.32 -12.04
N CYS A 3 20.47 21.18 -12.53
CA CYS A 3 21.47 20.83 -13.54
C CYS A 3 22.64 20.01 -12.97
N ASP A 4 22.90 20.12 -11.65
CA ASP A 4 23.96 19.40 -10.95
C ASP A 4 23.46 18.08 -10.36
N ASP A 5 22.30 18.12 -9.69
CA ASP A 5 21.63 16.95 -9.13
C ASP A 5 20.11 17.13 -9.20
N PHE A 6 19.51 16.57 -10.25
CA PHE A 6 18.08 16.62 -10.44
C PHE A 6 17.32 15.77 -9.41
N TYR A 7 17.95 14.73 -8.86
CA TYR A 7 17.31 13.85 -7.89
C TYR A 7 17.18 14.54 -6.55
N ASP A 8 18.25 15.14 -6.02
CA ASP A 8 18.17 15.93 -4.78
C ASP A 8 17.22 17.13 -4.94
N PHE A 9 17.27 17.80 -6.10
CA PHE A 9 16.33 18.89 -6.40
C PHE A 9 14.86 18.45 -6.33
N ALA A 10 14.53 17.29 -6.88
CA ALA A 10 13.15 16.79 -6.93
C ALA A 10 12.71 16.03 -5.66
N CYS A 11 13.64 15.33 -5.00
CA CYS A 11 13.36 14.32 -3.98
C CYS A 11 14.08 14.56 -2.64
N GLY A 12 15.06 15.46 -2.55
CA GLY A 12 15.82 15.69 -1.31
C GLY A 12 14.96 16.11 -0.12
N ALA A 13 13.86 16.84 -0.38
CA ALA A 13 12.86 17.14 0.64
C ALA A 13 12.10 15.88 1.11
N PHE A 14 11.84 14.93 0.21
CA PHE A 14 11.21 13.66 0.59
C PHE A 14 12.15 12.81 1.42
N GLU A 15 13.43 12.68 1.02
CA GLU A 15 14.43 11.92 1.77
C GLU A 15 14.67 12.46 3.18
N SER A 16 14.77 13.80 3.32
CA SER A 16 15.00 14.43 4.62
C SER A 16 13.82 14.29 5.60
N ASN A 17 12.58 14.18 5.08
CA ASN A 17 11.37 14.13 5.90
C ASN A 17 10.77 12.73 6.06
N THR A 18 11.27 11.73 5.34
CA THR A 18 10.71 10.37 5.34
C THR A 18 11.59 9.44 6.17
N ARG A 19 11.01 8.86 7.22
CA ARG A 19 11.64 7.77 7.98
C ARG A 19 11.19 6.43 7.40
N ILE A 20 12.12 5.51 7.20
CA ILE A 20 11.80 4.11 6.88
C ILE A 20 11.21 3.45 8.13
N PRO A 21 9.96 2.97 8.11
CA PRO A 21 9.35 2.23 9.21
C PRO A 21 10.11 0.93 9.53
N ASP A 22 10.00 0.44 10.78
CA ASP A 22 10.75 -0.71 11.25
C ASP A 22 10.36 -2.04 10.53
N ASP A 23 9.15 -2.09 9.97
CA ASP A 23 8.61 -3.21 9.19
C ASP A 23 8.99 -3.15 7.69
N LYS A 24 9.74 -2.12 7.26
CA LYS A 24 10.09 -1.90 5.85
C LYS A 24 11.59 -1.79 5.65
N THR A 25 12.05 -2.26 4.50
CA THR A 25 13.45 -2.11 4.08
C THR A 25 13.68 -0.87 3.22
N SER A 26 12.62 -0.25 2.70
CA SER A 26 12.68 0.97 1.89
C SER A 26 11.33 1.69 1.88
N VAL A 27 11.36 2.99 1.59
CA VAL A 27 10.16 3.80 1.32
C VAL A 27 10.41 4.63 0.06
N ASN A 28 9.44 4.59 -0.85
CA ASN A 28 9.42 5.42 -2.05
C ASN A 28 7.96 5.70 -2.44
N THR A 29 7.74 6.46 -3.51
CA THR A 29 6.39 6.81 -3.97
C THR A 29 5.53 5.57 -4.27
N PHE A 30 6.11 4.50 -4.83
CA PHE A 30 5.37 3.28 -5.12
C PHE A 30 4.99 2.52 -3.84
N SER A 31 5.86 2.48 -2.83
CA SER A 31 5.52 1.83 -1.56
C SER A 31 4.36 2.55 -0.88
N ILE A 32 4.37 3.89 -0.88
CA ILE A 32 3.29 4.69 -0.30
C ILE A 32 1.95 4.42 -1.01
N ILE A 33 1.97 4.39 -2.35
CA ILE A 33 0.76 4.07 -3.14
C ILE A 33 0.30 2.64 -2.87
N THR A 34 1.24 1.69 -2.76
CA THR A 34 0.93 0.28 -2.49
C THR A 34 0.31 0.10 -1.12
N ASP A 35 0.82 0.79 -0.10
CA ASP A 35 0.26 0.76 1.26
C ASP A 35 -1.19 1.26 1.25
N GLN A 36 -1.44 2.40 0.61
CA GLN A 36 -2.79 2.95 0.48
C GLN A 36 -3.74 2.03 -0.28
N LEU A 37 -3.25 1.38 -1.34
CA LEU A 37 -4.03 0.41 -2.11
C LEU A 37 -4.35 -0.83 -1.26
N GLN A 38 -3.38 -1.33 -0.51
CA GLN A 38 -3.57 -2.48 0.37
C GLN A 38 -4.59 -2.19 1.46
N GLU A 39 -4.59 -1.01 2.07
CA GLU A 39 -5.62 -0.60 3.04
C GLU A 39 -7.02 -0.55 2.42
N GLN A 40 -7.16 -0.09 1.17
CA GLN A 40 -8.44 -0.12 0.47
C GLN A 40 -8.91 -1.55 0.18
N ILE A 41 -8.00 -2.43 -0.28
CA ILE A 41 -8.31 -3.84 -0.52
C ILE A 41 -8.70 -4.53 0.79
N ARG A 42 -7.98 -4.24 1.88
CA ARG A 42 -8.25 -4.76 3.21
C ARG A 42 -9.68 -4.41 3.65
N ALA A 43 -10.06 -3.13 3.52
CA ALA A 43 -11.42 -2.69 3.84
C ALA A 43 -12.50 -3.46 3.05
N LEU A 44 -12.26 -3.72 1.76
CA LEU A 44 -13.18 -4.51 0.92
C LEU A 44 -13.25 -5.99 1.35
N LEU A 45 -12.14 -6.56 1.81
CA LEU A 45 -12.07 -7.96 2.25
C LEU A 45 -12.63 -8.17 3.67
N ASP A 46 -12.58 -7.14 4.51
CA ASP A 46 -13.17 -7.15 5.86
C ASP A 46 -14.70 -7.07 5.84
N GLU A 47 -15.32 -6.69 4.72
CA GLU A 47 -16.78 -6.65 4.58
C GLU A 47 -17.40 -8.06 4.68
N PRO A 48 -18.58 -8.20 5.32
CA PRO A 48 -19.27 -9.49 5.40
C PRO A 48 -19.64 -10.00 4.00
N ILE A 49 -19.58 -11.32 3.83
CA ILE A 49 -19.98 -11.97 2.58
C ILE A 49 -21.50 -11.84 2.42
N THR A 50 -21.95 -11.32 1.28
CA THR A 50 -23.39 -11.19 0.99
C THR A 50 -23.93 -12.41 0.22
N PRO A 51 -25.22 -12.77 0.36
CA PRO A 51 -25.78 -13.94 -0.33
C PRO A 51 -25.74 -13.86 -1.87
N THR A 52 -25.65 -12.65 -2.42
CA THR A 52 -25.62 -12.39 -3.87
C THR A 52 -24.21 -12.14 -4.41
N GLU A 53 -23.17 -12.33 -3.57
CA GLU A 53 -21.80 -12.00 -3.92
C GLU A 53 -21.22 -13.00 -4.93
N PRO A 54 -20.55 -12.52 -6.01
CA PRO A 54 -19.93 -13.43 -6.97
C PRO A 54 -18.88 -14.33 -6.31
N ARG A 55 -18.86 -15.60 -6.70
CA ARG A 55 -17.98 -16.64 -6.13
C ARG A 55 -16.51 -16.23 -5.99
N PRO A 56 -15.86 -15.51 -6.93
CA PRO A 56 -14.47 -15.08 -6.75
C PRO A 56 -14.25 -14.21 -5.50
N PHE A 57 -15.18 -13.30 -5.18
CA PHE A 57 -15.08 -12.43 -4.02
C PHE A 57 -15.33 -13.20 -2.72
N VAL A 58 -16.30 -14.13 -2.73
CA VAL A 58 -16.53 -15.07 -1.61
C VAL A 58 -15.24 -15.83 -1.27
N LEU A 59 -14.56 -16.37 -2.27
CA LEU A 59 -13.30 -17.11 -2.07
C LEU A 59 -12.17 -16.21 -1.57
N ALA A 60 -12.02 -15.00 -2.13
CA ALA A 60 -11.01 -14.05 -1.69
C ALA A 60 -11.21 -13.64 -0.23
N LYS A 61 -12.44 -13.27 0.15
CA LYS A 61 -12.81 -12.93 1.54
C LYS A 61 -12.59 -14.10 2.49
N THR A 62 -13.01 -15.31 2.11
CA THR A 62 -12.84 -16.51 2.93
C THR A 62 -11.36 -16.83 3.17
N LEU A 63 -10.53 -16.74 2.12
CA LEU A 63 -9.09 -16.98 2.24
C LEU A 63 -8.43 -15.94 3.14
N TYR A 64 -8.77 -14.66 2.97
CA TYR A 64 -8.26 -13.58 3.79
C TYR A 64 -8.66 -13.76 5.28
N GLN A 65 -9.93 -14.07 5.57
CA GLN A 65 -10.41 -14.33 6.93
C GLN A 65 -9.75 -15.55 7.61
N ALA A 66 -9.28 -16.52 6.84
CA ALA A 66 -8.54 -17.67 7.39
C ALA A 66 -7.07 -17.34 7.72
N CYS A 67 -6.53 -16.26 7.16
CA CYS A 67 -5.15 -15.83 7.33
C CYS A 67 -4.98 -14.83 8.50
N MET A 68 -5.97 -13.97 8.72
CA MET A 68 -5.97 -12.92 9.75
C MET A 68 -6.39 -13.45 11.11
#